data_AF-A0A3A9FEV5-F1
#
_entry.id   AF-A0A3A9FEV5-F1
#
_cell.length_a   1.000
_cell.length_b   1.000
_cell.length_c   1.000
_cell.angle_alpha   90.00
_cell.angle_beta   90.00
_cell.angle_gamma   90.00
#
_symmetry.space_group_name_H-M   'P 1'
#
loop_
_entity.id
_entity.type
_entity.pdbx_description
1 polymer ?
#
loop_
_entity_poly.entity_id
_entity_poly.type
_entity_poly.pdbx_seq_one_letter_code
_entity_poly.pdbx_strand_id
1 'polypeptide(L)'
;MNQNNRYYDLNHCSFPVGFPPQHQNEQPGLEYIMKPLPMSECCKSGRKLENKVALITGGDSGIGRAVAYDFVKEGAKVAIVYFDEDRDANETAEKIKQFGGECLLLKGDLKNSDFAKNCVEKTVHYFGTLDVLINNHAFQFIQRSILDISHEQLEFIFRNNVFSFFYLIQYALPYMKRGSSIINTTSVTAYEGNK
;
A
#
# COMPACT_ATOMS: atom_id res chain seq x y z
N MET A 1 6.01 33.66 -11.14
CA MET A 1 6.16 33.16 -9.76
C MET A 1 6.75 31.76 -9.86
N ASN A 2 8.08 31.69 -9.82
CA ASN A 2 8.87 30.47 -9.95
C ASN A 2 9.55 30.22 -8.61
N GLN A 3 9.15 29.19 -7.88
CA GLN A 3 9.95 28.51 -6.86
C GLN A 3 9.20 27.24 -6.43
N ASN A 4 9.96 26.14 -6.28
CA ASN A 4 9.59 24.84 -5.69
C ASN A 4 9.03 23.74 -6.62
N ASN A 5 9.93 23.04 -7.32
CA ASN A 5 9.82 21.59 -7.48
C ASN A 5 11.18 20.92 -7.78
N ARG A 6 12.21 21.23 -6.97
CA ARG A 6 13.53 20.56 -7.07
C ARG A 6 13.59 19.18 -6.39
N TYR A 7 12.46 18.62 -5.95
CA TYR A 7 12.45 17.37 -5.17
C TYR A 7 12.17 16.10 -5.98
N TYR A 8 11.67 16.21 -7.22
CA TYR A 8 11.36 15.05 -8.06
C TYR A 8 11.91 15.29 -9.46
N ASP A 9 13.14 14.84 -9.69
CA ASP A 9 13.73 14.79 -11.04
C ASP A 9 13.15 13.59 -11.79
N LEU A 10 11.93 13.75 -12.32
CA LEU A 10 11.24 12.73 -13.12
C LEU A 10 11.91 12.49 -14.48
N ASN A 11 12.96 13.25 -14.83
CA ASN A 11 13.66 13.16 -16.12
C ASN A 11 14.42 11.84 -16.32
N HIS A 12 14.42 10.93 -15.34
CA HIS A 12 15.09 9.64 -15.41
C HIS A 12 14.14 8.43 -15.42
N CYS A 13 12.82 8.65 -15.40
CA CYS A 13 11.83 7.57 -15.44
C CYS A 13 11.21 7.45 -16.82
N SER A 14 11.53 6.37 -17.53
CA SER A 14 10.97 6.08 -18.86
C SER A 14 9.65 5.34 -18.73
N PHE A 15 8.54 6.05 -18.85
CA PHE A 15 7.21 5.43 -18.78
C PHE A 15 6.88 4.63 -20.05
N PRO A 16 6.22 3.47 -19.92
CA PRO A 16 5.72 2.75 -21.09
C PRO A 16 4.71 3.61 -21.84
N VAL A 17 4.83 3.64 -23.16
CA VAL A 17 4.00 4.47 -24.06
C VAL A 17 2.67 3.79 -24.40
N GLY A 18 2.48 2.52 -24.01
CA GLY A 18 1.25 1.78 -24.24
C GLY A 18 1.13 0.51 -23.40
N PHE A 19 -0.11 0.04 -23.25
CA PHE A 19 -0.46 -1.15 -22.48
C PHE A 19 -1.14 -2.16 -23.40
N PRO A 20 -0.54 -3.35 -23.66
CA PRO A 20 -1.20 -4.39 -24.43
C PRO A 20 -2.49 -4.86 -23.72
N PRO A 21 -3.53 -5.26 -24.48
CA PRO A 21 -4.73 -5.87 -23.90
C PRO A 21 -4.36 -7.08 -23.05
N GLN A 22 -4.79 -7.08 -21.80
CA GLN A 22 -4.57 -8.17 -20.84
C GLN A 22 -5.67 -8.17 -19.78
N HIS A 23 -5.93 -9.31 -19.17
CA HIS A 23 -6.91 -9.48 -18.09
C HIS A 23 -6.47 -10.62 -17.17
N GLN A 24 -6.81 -10.51 -15.88
CA GLN A 24 -6.62 -11.57 -14.89
C GLN A 24 -7.99 -11.91 -14.32
N ASN A 25 -8.30 -13.20 -14.19
CA ASN A 25 -9.61 -13.69 -13.75
C ASN A 25 -9.76 -13.73 -12.21
N GLU A 26 -8.74 -13.27 -11.48
CA GLU A 26 -8.67 -13.34 -10.02
C GLU A 26 -8.37 -11.94 -9.45
N GLN A 27 -8.87 -11.69 -8.24
CA GLN A 27 -8.56 -10.50 -7.46
C GLN A 27 -8.28 -10.93 -6.01
N PRO A 28 -7.19 -10.49 -5.39
CA PRO A 28 -6.19 -9.53 -5.90
C PRO A 28 -5.42 -10.01 -7.13
N GLY A 29 -5.03 -9.05 -7.96
CA GLY A 29 -4.27 -9.34 -9.18
C GLY A 29 -2.77 -9.46 -8.88
N LEU A 30 -2.05 -10.13 -9.78
CA LEU A 30 -0.64 -10.43 -9.64
C LEU A 30 0.19 -9.47 -10.50
N GLU A 31 1.10 -8.71 -9.88
CA GLU A 31 1.89 -7.70 -10.59
C GLU A 31 2.94 -8.36 -11.48
N TYR A 32 3.57 -9.44 -11.03
CA TYR A 32 4.65 -10.13 -11.74
C TYR A 32 4.26 -10.72 -13.12
N ILE A 33 2.97 -10.80 -13.45
CA ILE A 33 2.48 -11.26 -14.77
C ILE A 33 2.02 -10.12 -15.69
N MET A 34 2.00 -8.88 -15.20
CA MET A 34 1.59 -7.72 -15.99
C MET A 34 2.59 -7.41 -17.10
N LYS A 35 2.08 -6.88 -18.21
CA LYS A 35 2.89 -6.45 -19.36
C LYS A 35 2.47 -5.04 -19.80
N PRO A 36 3.32 -4.02 -19.78
CA PRO A 36 4.61 -3.99 -19.09
C PRO A 36 4.44 -4.16 -17.58
N LEU A 37 5.52 -4.52 -16.90
CA LEU A 37 5.56 -4.47 -15.44
C LEU A 37 5.41 -3.02 -14.97
N PRO A 38 4.68 -2.76 -13.88
CA PRO A 38 4.66 -1.45 -13.24
C PRO A 38 6.07 -1.00 -12.84
N MET A 39 6.28 0.31 -12.87
CA MET A 39 7.52 0.92 -12.40
C MET A 39 7.31 1.43 -10.99
N SER A 40 7.85 0.72 -10.00
CA SER A 40 7.77 1.10 -8.59
C SER A 40 8.97 1.92 -8.11
N GLU A 41 9.98 2.12 -8.97
CA GLU A 41 11.19 2.89 -8.66
C GLU A 41 11.27 4.13 -9.55
N CYS A 42 11.39 5.32 -8.95
CA CYS A 42 11.59 6.53 -9.75
C CYS A 42 12.43 7.63 -9.08
N CYS A 43 12.49 7.67 -7.74
CA CYS A 43 13.02 8.84 -7.04
C CYS A 43 14.39 8.60 -6.36
N LYS A 44 15.15 9.70 -6.23
CA LYS A 44 16.35 9.77 -5.39
C LYS A 44 15.95 9.99 -3.92
N SER A 45 16.69 9.38 -3.00
CA SER A 45 16.45 9.48 -1.55
C SER A 45 16.97 10.79 -0.96
N GLY A 46 16.21 11.36 -0.03
CA GLY A 46 16.62 12.48 0.85
C GLY A 46 16.77 12.11 2.34
N ARG A 47 16.68 10.83 2.72
CA ARG A 47 16.71 10.32 4.11
C ARG A 47 15.72 11.00 5.08
N LYS A 48 14.54 11.38 4.60
CA LYS A 48 13.52 12.14 5.35
C LYS A 48 12.79 11.32 6.42
N LEU A 49 12.86 9.99 6.36
CA LEU A 49 12.15 9.06 7.25
C LEU A 49 13.11 8.22 8.09
N GLU A 50 14.30 8.75 8.36
CA GLU A 50 15.31 8.12 9.20
C GLU A 50 14.71 7.64 10.53
N ASN A 51 14.95 6.37 10.85
CA ASN A 51 14.48 5.71 12.09
C ASN A 51 12.95 5.67 12.26
N LYS A 52 12.18 5.85 11.19
CA LYS A 52 10.71 5.71 11.22
C LYS A 52 10.27 4.28 10.94
N VAL A 53 9.17 3.86 11.55
CA VAL A 53 8.51 2.58 11.28
C VAL A 53 7.17 2.83 10.60
N ALA A 54 6.98 2.20 9.44
CA ALA A 54 5.73 2.30 8.69
C ALA A 54 5.03 0.94 8.56
N LEU A 55 3.72 0.90 8.79
CA LEU A 55 2.85 -0.21 8.45
C LEU A 55 2.09 0.14 7.17
N ILE A 56 2.35 -0.59 6.09
CA ILE A 56 1.77 -0.37 4.76
C ILE A 56 0.87 -1.55 4.42
N THR A 57 -0.40 -1.28 4.14
CA THR A 57 -1.36 -2.30 3.69
C THR A 57 -1.48 -2.31 2.17
N GLY A 58 -1.54 -3.50 1.55
CA GLY A 58 -1.41 -3.65 0.10
C GLY A 58 -0.04 -3.15 -0.37
N GLY A 59 1.02 -3.43 0.41
CA GLY A 59 2.39 -2.97 0.15
C GLY A 59 3.20 -3.91 -0.75
N ASP A 60 2.64 -5.05 -1.11
CA ASP A 60 3.22 -6.10 -1.95
C ASP A 60 3.30 -5.72 -3.43
N SER A 61 2.43 -4.81 -3.89
CA SER A 61 2.28 -4.44 -5.31
C SER A 61 1.81 -2.99 -5.47
N GLY A 62 1.79 -2.51 -6.71
CA GLY A 62 1.26 -1.25 -7.17
C GLY A 62 1.81 -0.04 -6.43
N ILE A 63 0.87 0.83 -6.00
CA ILE A 63 1.18 2.05 -5.25
C ILE A 63 1.86 1.71 -3.93
N GLY A 64 1.40 0.67 -3.23
CA GLY A 64 1.96 0.30 -1.93
C GLY A 64 3.40 -0.19 -2.03
N ARG A 65 3.75 -0.95 -3.07
CA ARG A 65 5.14 -1.35 -3.38
C ARG A 65 6.04 -0.14 -3.61
N ALA A 66 5.59 0.81 -4.44
CA ALA A 66 6.34 2.04 -4.69
C ALA A 66 6.56 2.85 -3.41
N VAL A 67 5.51 2.99 -2.58
CA VAL A 67 5.58 3.64 -1.27
C VAL A 67 6.56 2.91 -0.35
N ALA A 68 6.53 1.57 -0.29
CA ALA A 68 7.44 0.79 0.54
C ALA A 68 8.91 0.98 0.12
N TYR A 69 9.19 0.98 -1.19
CA TYR A 69 10.52 1.25 -1.72
C TYR A 69 11.00 2.65 -1.38
N ASP A 70 10.18 3.67 -1.60
CA ASP A 70 10.53 5.05 -1.29
C ASP A 70 10.73 5.26 0.21
N PHE A 71 9.88 4.67 1.06
CA PHE A 71 10.02 4.75 2.52
C PHE A 71 11.35 4.17 3.00
N VAL A 72 11.73 2.99 2.50
CA VAL A 72 13.01 2.37 2.84
C VAL A 72 14.18 3.20 2.33
N LYS A 73 14.10 3.69 1.09
CA LYS A 73 15.12 4.59 0.52
C LYS A 73 15.29 5.83 1.39
N GLU A 74 14.20 6.38 1.93
CA GLU A 74 14.17 7.51 2.86
C GLU A 74 14.57 7.15 4.31
N GLY A 75 14.94 5.89 4.59
CA GLY A 75 15.50 5.45 5.88
C GLY A 75 14.50 4.84 6.87
N ALA A 76 13.26 4.58 6.43
CA ALA A 76 12.27 3.89 7.26
C ALA A 76 12.47 2.37 7.26
N LYS A 77 11.96 1.73 8.32
CA LYS A 77 11.66 0.30 8.37
C LYS A 77 10.19 0.11 8.00
N VAL A 78 9.86 -0.97 7.30
CA VAL A 78 8.49 -1.18 6.80
C VAL A 78 7.94 -2.54 7.20
N ALA A 79 6.68 -2.58 7.60
CA ALA A 79 5.86 -3.77 7.63
C ALA A 79 4.88 -3.71 6.45
N ILE A 80 4.77 -4.80 5.69
CA ILE A 80 3.88 -4.93 4.54
C ILE A 80 2.81 -5.95 4.87
N VAL A 81 1.55 -5.50 4.83
CA VAL A 81 0.38 -6.37 4.89
C VAL A 81 -0.13 -6.62 3.48
N TYR A 82 -0.44 -7.87 3.18
CA TYR A 82 -0.97 -8.33 1.89
C TYR A 82 -1.92 -9.52 2.10
N PHE A 83 -2.70 -9.88 1.08
CA PHE A 83 -3.75 -10.87 1.22
C PHE A 83 -3.21 -12.29 1.01
N ASP A 84 -2.78 -12.60 -0.22
CA ASP A 84 -2.28 -13.92 -0.60
C ASP A 84 -1.23 -13.92 -1.74
N GLU A 85 -0.81 -12.75 -2.20
CA GLU A 85 0.11 -12.48 -3.30
C GLU A 85 1.58 -12.74 -2.90
N ASP A 86 1.89 -13.92 -2.36
CA ASP A 86 3.19 -14.25 -1.73
C ASP A 86 4.39 -13.93 -2.63
N ARG A 87 4.26 -14.16 -3.94
CA ARG A 87 5.35 -13.86 -4.88
C ARG A 87 5.63 -12.37 -4.97
N ASP A 88 4.59 -11.54 -5.11
CA ASP A 88 4.72 -10.08 -5.19
C ASP A 88 5.23 -9.49 -3.87
N ALA A 89 4.75 -10.02 -2.74
CA ALA A 89 5.23 -9.64 -1.42
C ALA A 89 6.72 -9.99 -1.21
N ASN A 90 7.15 -11.18 -1.63
CA ASN A 90 8.54 -11.61 -1.54
C ASN A 90 9.46 -10.82 -2.49
N GLU A 91 9.03 -10.55 -3.73
CA GLU A 91 9.77 -9.68 -4.65
C GLU A 91 9.96 -8.27 -4.07
N THR A 92 8.94 -7.74 -3.40
CA THR A 92 9.01 -6.47 -2.68
C THR A 92 10.01 -6.52 -1.51
N ALA A 93 9.93 -7.55 -0.65
CA ALA A 93 10.83 -7.70 0.48
C ALA A 93 12.30 -7.88 0.06
N GLU A 94 12.56 -8.70 -0.96
CA GLU A 94 13.92 -8.88 -1.49
C GLU A 94 14.48 -7.59 -2.07
N LYS A 95 13.65 -6.80 -2.75
CA LYS A 95 14.08 -5.50 -3.26
C LYS A 95 14.36 -4.49 -2.13
N ILE A 96 13.55 -4.48 -1.08
CA ILE A 96 13.80 -3.68 0.13
C ILE A 96 15.15 -4.05 0.76
N LYS A 97 15.44 -5.35 0.85
CA LYS A 97 16.73 -5.85 1.35
C LYS A 97 17.90 -5.42 0.47
N GLN A 98 17.73 -5.36 -0.86
CA GLN A 98 18.74 -4.82 -1.78
C GLN A 98 19.02 -3.33 -1.55
N PHE A 99 18.03 -2.56 -1.07
CA PHE A 99 18.24 -1.18 -0.65
C PHE A 99 18.90 -1.04 0.74
N GLY A 100 19.20 -2.16 1.41
CA GLY A 100 19.72 -2.19 2.78
C GLY A 100 18.65 -1.91 3.84
N GLY A 101 17.37 -2.02 3.47
CA GLY A 101 16.24 -1.84 4.38
C GLY A 101 15.84 -3.10 5.12
N GLU A 102 14.93 -2.92 6.09
CA GLU A 102 14.34 -3.99 6.88
C GLU A 102 12.83 -4.05 6.60
N CYS A 103 12.32 -5.26 6.34
CA CYS A 103 10.93 -5.51 5.96
C CYS A 103 10.33 -6.66 6.79
N LEU A 104 9.12 -6.45 7.33
CA LEU A 104 8.28 -7.47 7.94
C LEU A 104 7.09 -7.79 7.02
N LEU A 105 6.92 -9.04 6.62
CA LEU A 105 5.77 -9.49 5.81
C LEU A 105 4.65 -10.04 6.69
N LEU A 106 3.40 -9.60 6.43
CA LEU A 106 2.21 -9.96 7.18
C LEU A 106 1.08 -10.38 6.22
N LYS A 107 0.94 -11.70 6.01
CA LYS A 107 -0.10 -12.27 5.15
C LYS A 107 -1.42 -12.44 5.90
N GLY A 108 -2.53 -11.97 5.31
CA GLY A 108 -3.88 -12.30 5.78
C GLY A 108 -4.95 -11.29 5.40
N ASP A 109 -6.17 -11.51 5.92
CA ASP A 109 -7.36 -10.75 5.54
C ASP A 109 -7.68 -9.62 6.51
N LEU A 110 -7.52 -8.37 6.05
CA LEU A 110 -7.82 -7.17 6.83
C LEU A 110 -9.32 -6.92 7.07
N LYS A 111 -10.22 -7.67 6.41
CA LYS A 111 -11.64 -7.71 6.78
C LYS A 111 -11.85 -8.29 8.18
N ASN A 112 -10.91 -9.10 8.67
CA ASN A 112 -10.91 -9.64 10.02
C ASN A 112 -10.25 -8.64 10.99
N SER A 113 -11.03 -8.13 11.94
CA SER A 113 -10.56 -7.18 12.95
C SER A 113 -9.42 -7.72 13.81
N ASP A 114 -9.42 -9.02 14.16
CA ASP A 114 -8.35 -9.63 14.94
C ASP A 114 -7.05 -9.70 14.15
N PHE A 115 -7.14 -9.92 12.83
CA PHE A 115 -5.97 -9.88 11.96
C PHE A 115 -5.42 -8.45 11.82
N ALA A 116 -6.30 -7.45 11.66
CA ALA A 116 -5.91 -6.04 11.65
C ALA A 116 -5.17 -5.65 12.96
N LYS A 117 -5.70 -6.08 14.11
CA LYS A 117 -5.03 -5.93 15.41
C LYS A 117 -3.66 -6.60 15.43
N ASN A 118 -3.59 -7.85 14.98
CA ASN A 118 -2.36 -8.63 14.95
C ASN A 118 -1.27 -7.97 14.08
N CYS A 119 -1.65 -7.36 12.96
CA CYS A 119 -0.72 -6.64 12.10
C CYS A 119 -0.04 -5.48 12.83
N VAL A 120 -0.81 -4.68 13.55
CA VAL A 120 -0.29 -3.58 14.36
C VAL A 120 0.61 -4.10 15.48
N GLU A 121 0.12 -5.08 16.25
CA GLU A 121 0.86 -5.62 17.40
C GLU A 121 2.18 -6.27 16.97
N LYS A 122 2.19 -7.05 15.88
CA LYS A 122 3.43 -7.63 15.33
C LYS A 122 4.40 -6.57 14.83
N THR A 123 3.90 -5.52 14.18
CA THR A 123 4.75 -4.41 13.72
C THR A 123 5.43 -3.72 14.89
N VAL A 124 4.66 -3.38 15.92
CA VAL A 124 5.19 -2.74 17.13
C VAL A 124 6.12 -3.67 17.90
N HIS A 125 5.79 -4.96 17.99
CA HIS A 125 6.65 -5.94 18.66
C HIS A 125 8.00 -6.10 17.94
N TYR A 126 7.97 -6.16 16.61
CA TYR A 126 9.16 -6.40 15.79
C TYR A 126 10.08 -5.17 15.72
N PHE A 127 9.51 -3.96 15.54
CA PHE A 127 10.29 -2.73 15.36
C PHE A 127 10.34 -1.81 16.59
N GLY A 128 9.57 -2.10 17.63
CA GLY A 128 9.49 -1.32 18.88
C GLY A 128 8.58 -0.10 18.84
N THR A 129 8.09 0.32 17.66
CA THR A 129 7.20 1.48 17.52
C THR A 129 6.39 1.43 16.21
N LEU A 130 5.46 2.37 16.06
CA LEU A 130 4.74 2.63 14.81
C LEU A 130 4.63 4.15 14.62
N ASP A 131 5.31 4.66 13.60
CA ASP A 131 5.31 6.10 13.28
C ASP A 131 4.32 6.44 12.17
N VAL A 132 4.17 5.57 11.18
CA VAL A 132 3.30 5.84 10.02
C VAL A 132 2.40 4.65 9.74
N LEU A 133 1.09 4.88 9.67
CA LEU A 133 0.13 3.91 9.16
C LEU A 133 -0.32 4.33 7.76
N ILE A 134 -0.18 3.43 6.79
CA ILE A 134 -0.62 3.63 5.41
C ILE A 134 -1.72 2.61 5.09
N ASN A 135 -2.96 3.10 5.06
CA ASN A 135 -4.13 2.35 4.62
C ASN A 135 -4.27 2.49 3.11
N ASN A 136 -3.80 1.49 2.37
CA ASN A 136 -3.74 1.50 0.91
C ASN A 136 -4.41 0.27 0.25
N HIS A 137 -4.60 -0.83 0.98
CA HIS A 137 -5.31 -2.00 0.47
C HIS A 137 -6.73 -1.66 0.00
N ALA A 138 -7.15 -2.23 -1.13
CA ALA A 138 -8.49 -2.08 -1.66
C ALA A 138 -8.87 -3.22 -2.61
N PHE A 139 -10.16 -3.55 -2.66
CA PHE A 139 -10.77 -4.30 -3.76
C PHE A 139 -11.66 -3.38 -4.59
N GLN A 140 -11.86 -3.73 -5.85
CA GLN A 140 -12.78 -3.03 -6.74
C GLN A 140 -13.44 -4.00 -7.71
N PHE A 141 -14.76 -4.07 -7.65
CA PHE A 141 -15.60 -4.80 -8.61
C PHE A 141 -16.41 -3.79 -9.42
N ILE A 142 -16.15 -3.72 -10.73
CA ILE A 142 -16.84 -2.79 -11.62
C ILE A 142 -18.18 -3.41 -12.03
N GLN A 143 -19.28 -2.67 -11.82
CA GLN A 143 -20.62 -3.02 -12.28
C GLN A 143 -21.17 -1.92 -13.19
N ARG A 144 -22.03 -2.30 -14.16
CA ARG A 144 -22.63 -1.35 -15.09
C ARG A 144 -23.88 -0.68 -14.52
N SER A 145 -24.60 -1.37 -13.64
CA SER A 145 -25.78 -0.87 -12.96
C SER A 145 -25.68 -1.09 -11.45
N ILE A 146 -26.31 -0.20 -10.68
CA ILE A 146 -26.49 -0.41 -9.24
C ILE A 146 -27.29 -1.69 -8.93
N LEU A 147 -28.17 -2.10 -9.86
CA LEU A 147 -28.96 -3.33 -9.73
C LEU A 147 -28.10 -4.60 -9.84
N ASP A 148 -26.88 -4.48 -10.37
CA ASP A 148 -25.94 -5.60 -10.50
C ASP A 148 -25.04 -5.74 -9.25
N ILE A 149 -25.14 -4.80 -8.29
CA ILE A 149 -24.39 -4.84 -7.04
C ILE A 149 -25.17 -5.66 -6.02
N SER A 150 -24.70 -6.86 -5.72
CA SER A 150 -25.29 -7.67 -4.66
C SER A 150 -25.00 -7.09 -3.26
N HIS A 151 -25.83 -7.44 -2.28
CA HIS A 151 -25.58 -7.03 -0.89
C HIS A 151 -24.25 -7.56 -0.36
N GLU A 152 -23.87 -8.77 -0.76
CA GLU A 152 -22.60 -9.40 -0.39
C GLU A 152 -21.41 -8.63 -0.99
N GLN A 153 -21.50 -8.22 -2.26
CA GLN A 153 -20.48 -7.39 -2.90
C GLN A 153 -20.34 -6.04 -2.19
N LEU A 154 -21.46 -5.40 -1.86
CA LEU A 154 -21.48 -4.13 -1.14
C LEU A 154 -20.83 -4.26 0.24
N GLU A 155 -21.26 -5.25 1.02
CA GLU A 155 -20.70 -5.50 2.36
C GLU A 155 -19.21 -5.83 2.29
N PHE A 156 -18.81 -6.67 1.34
CA PHE A 156 -17.40 -7.02 1.14
C PHE A 156 -16.55 -5.77 0.90
N ILE A 157 -16.98 -4.89 0.00
CA ILE A 157 -16.24 -3.67 -0.34
C ILE A 157 -16.16 -2.72 0.86
N PHE A 158 -17.25 -2.51 1.59
CA PHE A 158 -17.21 -1.65 2.80
C PHE A 158 -16.36 -2.26 3.90
N ARG A 159 -16.45 -3.57 4.11
CA ARG A 159 -15.65 -4.28 5.10
C ARG A 159 -14.16 -4.18 4.78
N ASN A 160 -13.77 -4.31 3.51
CA ASN A 160 -12.38 -4.27 3.08
C ASN A 160 -11.80 -2.87 2.91
N ASN A 161 -12.55 -1.92 2.36
CA ASN A 161 -11.99 -0.62 1.96
C ASN A 161 -12.30 0.48 2.97
N VAL A 162 -13.22 0.23 3.92
CA VAL A 162 -13.65 1.22 4.91
C VAL A 162 -13.44 0.68 6.32
N PHE A 163 -14.13 -0.39 6.72
CA PHE A 163 -14.12 -0.84 8.12
C PHE A 163 -12.74 -1.29 8.58
N SER A 164 -11.99 -2.00 7.74
CA SER A 164 -10.59 -2.36 8.00
C SER A 164 -9.70 -1.15 8.32
N PHE A 165 -9.90 -0.01 7.66
CA PHE A 165 -9.13 1.21 7.92
C PHE A 165 -9.44 1.73 9.33
N PHE A 166 -10.71 1.71 9.72
CA PHE A 166 -11.10 2.07 11.09
C PHE A 166 -10.47 1.13 12.12
N TYR A 167 -10.48 -0.18 11.89
CA TYR A 167 -9.85 -1.16 12.79
C TYR A 167 -8.36 -0.89 12.94
N LEU A 168 -7.64 -0.76 11.82
CA LEU A 168 -6.20 -0.47 11.83
C LEU A 168 -5.89 0.83 12.57
N ILE A 169 -6.65 1.90 12.35
CA ILE A 169 -6.49 3.17 13.06
C ILE A 169 -6.74 2.99 14.56
N GLN A 170 -7.84 2.34 14.95
CA GLN A 170 -8.16 2.09 16.35
C GLN A 170 -7.06 1.31 17.07
N TYR A 171 -6.47 0.30 16.42
CA TYR A 171 -5.40 -0.50 16.99
C TYR A 171 -4.02 0.18 16.94
N ALA A 172 -3.76 1.02 15.95
CA ALA A 172 -2.50 1.75 15.80
C ALA A 172 -2.36 2.93 16.78
N LEU A 173 -3.45 3.68 17.00
CA LEU A 173 -3.44 4.91 17.80
C LEU A 173 -2.77 4.77 19.19
N PRO A 174 -2.98 3.69 19.96
CA PRO A 174 -2.29 3.50 21.25
C PRO A 174 -0.75 3.48 21.18
N TYR A 175 -0.19 3.15 20.02
CA TYR A 175 1.27 3.03 19.81
C TYR A 175 1.88 4.23 19.09
N MET A 176 1.05 5.10 18.52
CA MET A 176 1.47 6.28 17.75
C MET A 176 1.70 7.47 18.67
N LYS A 177 2.85 8.14 18.50
CA LYS A 177 3.27 9.28 19.33
C LYS A 177 3.00 10.60 18.61
N ARG A 178 3.15 11.72 19.32
CA ARG A 178 3.15 13.05 18.70
C ARG A 178 4.19 13.08 17.57
N GLY A 179 3.76 13.45 16.37
CA GLY A 179 4.59 13.46 15.17
C GLY A 179 4.43 12.23 14.27
N SER A 180 3.67 11.21 14.70
CA SER A 180 3.22 10.11 13.84
C SER A 180 2.20 10.59 12.79
N SER A 181 1.99 9.80 11.74
CA SER A 181 1.08 10.13 10.63
C SER A 181 0.22 8.95 10.20
N ILE A 182 -1.02 9.22 9.81
CA ILE A 182 -1.92 8.23 9.19
C ILE A 182 -2.22 8.74 7.77
N ILE A 183 -2.02 7.88 6.78
CA ILE A 183 -2.22 8.19 5.36
C ILE A 183 -3.20 7.16 4.80
N ASN A 184 -4.27 7.64 4.16
CA ASN A 184 -5.29 6.79 3.54
C ASN A 184 -5.31 7.04 2.04
N THR A 185 -5.10 5.99 1.25
CA THR A 185 -5.29 6.05 -0.20
C THR A 185 -6.78 6.15 -0.48
N THR A 186 -7.19 7.24 -1.13
CA THR A 186 -8.53 7.42 -1.69
C THR A 186 -8.46 7.35 -3.21
N SER A 187 -9.48 7.83 -3.90
CA SER A 187 -9.51 7.88 -5.36
C SER A 187 -10.19 9.15 -5.85
N VAL A 188 -9.83 9.59 -7.06
CA VAL A 188 -10.54 10.64 -7.79
C VAL A 188 -12.04 10.33 -7.90
N THR A 189 -12.41 9.06 -7.98
CA THR A 189 -13.81 8.60 -8.02
C THR A 189 -14.64 9.04 -6.82
N ALA A 190 -14.03 9.34 -5.67
CA ALA A 190 -14.74 9.88 -4.51
C ALA A 190 -15.27 11.31 -4.75
N TYR A 191 -14.63 12.05 -5.66
CA TYR A 191 -14.96 13.44 -5.98
C TYR A 191 -15.76 13.55 -7.28
N GLU A 192 -15.39 12.77 -8.30
CA GLU A 192 -15.94 12.91 -9.65
C GLU A 192 -17.00 11.85 -10.00
N GLY A 193 -17.07 10.75 -9.23
CA GLY A 193 -17.75 9.53 -9.66
C GLY A 193 -17.04 8.86 -10.85
N ASN A 194 -17.68 7.85 -11.43
CA ASN A 194 -17.27 7.27 -12.72
C ASN A 194 -18.52 7.22 -13.60
N LYS A 195 -18.44 7.76 -14.81
CA LYS A 195 -19.58 7.92 -15.72
C LYS A 195 -19.66 6.76 -16.71
#